data_AF-A0A0L6J545-F1
#
_entry.id   AF-A0A0L6J545-F1
#
_cell.length_a   1.000
_cell.length_b   1.000
_cell.length_c   1.000
_cell.angle_alpha   90.00
_cell.angle_beta   90.00
_cell.angle_gamma   90.00
#
_symmetry.space_group_name_H-M   'P 1'
#
loop_
_entity.id
_entity.type
_entity.pdbx_description
1 polymer ?
#
loop_
_entity_poly.entity_id
_entity_poly.type
_entity_poly.pdbx_seq_one_letter_code
_entity_poly.pdbx_strand_id
1 'polypeptide(L)' 'MPKHYCLDPHDPYAEREVLVEFQPTAAGLVLIAAIDECDEDILPDLVDAQCDDLRCELAMACRTTNGSGQLPGTTATPAG' A
#
# COMPACT_ATOMS: atom_id res chain seq x y z
N MET A 1 -7.18 12.03 5.02
CA MET A 1 -6.67 10.80 5.66
C MET A 1 -5.35 10.45 4.99
N PRO A 2 -4.38 9.80 5.66
CA PRO A 2 -3.14 9.38 5.01
C PRO A 2 -3.44 8.39 3.87
N LYS A 3 -2.63 8.47 2.82
CA LYS A 3 -2.73 7.61 1.64
C LYS A 3 -1.38 6.98 1.35
N HIS A 4 -1.38 5.75 0.84
CA HIS A 4 -0.17 5.03 0.46
C HIS A 4 -0.46 4.15 -0.76
N TYR A 5 0.49 4.04 -1.68
CA TYR A 5 0.39 3.09 -2.79
C TYR A 5 0.80 1.72 -2.27
N CYS A 6 -0.10 0.75 -2.39
CA CYS A 6 0.15 -0.63 -2.03
C CYS A 6 0.06 -1.50 -3.28
N LEU A 7 0.69 -2.67 -3.25
CA LEU A 7 0.54 -3.62 -4.34
C LEU A 7 -0.94 -4.03 -4.48
N ASP A 8 -1.40 -4.12 -5.72
CA ASP A 8 -2.77 -4.53 -6.02
C ASP A 8 -2.98 -5.98 -5.57
N PRO A 9 -3.85 -6.24 -4.58
CA PRO A 9 -4.09 -7.60 -4.08
C PRO A 9 -4.84 -8.49 -5.08
N HIS A 10 -5.39 -7.93 -6.16
CA HIS A 10 -5.92 -8.68 -7.30
C HIS A 10 -4.85 -9.04 -8.32
N ASP A 11 -3.68 -8.43 -8.26
CA ASP A 11 -2.59 -8.68 -9.19
C ASP A 11 -1.62 -9.73 -8.63
N PRO A 12 -1.68 -10.98 -9.13
CA PRO A 12 -0.77 -12.03 -8.68
C PRO A 12 0.70 -11.77 -9.10
N TYR A 13 0.94 -10.84 -10.03
CA TYR A 13 2.26 -10.51 -10.54
C TYR A 13 2.89 -9.29 -9.87
N ALA A 14 2.14 -8.56 -9.02
CA ALA A 14 2.60 -7.35 -8.33
C ALA A 14 3.14 -6.27 -9.29
N GLU A 15 2.55 -6.15 -10.47
CA GLU A 15 2.84 -5.11 -11.48
C GLU A 15 1.97 -3.87 -11.29
N ARG A 16 0.86 -4.00 -10.55
CA ARG A 16 -0.12 -2.94 -10.29
C ARG A 16 -0.06 -2.46 -8.84
N GLU A 17 -0.43 -1.20 -8.65
CA GLU A 17 -0.57 -0.58 -7.35
C GLU A 17 -1.97 0.00 -7.19
N VAL A 18 -2.46 0.00 -5.96
CA VAL A 18 -3.72 0.61 -5.54
C VAL A 18 -3.44 1.70 -4.51
N LEU A 19 -4.14 2.82 -4.61
CA LEU A 19 -4.03 3.90 -3.65
C LEU A 19 -4.92 3.60 -2.45
N VAL A 20 -4.30 3.24 -1.33
CA VAL A 20 -5.03 2.90 -0.11
C VAL A 20 -5.15 4.11 0.79
N GLU A 21 -6.38 4.50 1.10
CA GLU A 21 -6.69 5.44 2.16
C GLU A 21 -6.89 4.67 3.48
N PHE A 22 -6.22 5.12 4.53
CA PHE A 22 -6.27 4.44 5.82
C PHE A 22 -6.31 5.41 6.98
N GLN A 23 -6.67 4.90 8.15
CA GLN A 23 -6.63 5.62 9.40
C GLN A 23 -5.81 4.84 10.45
N PRO A 24 -4.68 5.39 10.91
CA PRO A 24 -3.98 4.87 12.08
C PRO A 24 -4.88 4.97 13.32
N THR A 25 -4.91 3.92 14.12
CA THR A 25 -5.65 3.86 15.39
C THR A 25 -4.74 3.33 16.50
N ALA A 26 -5.17 3.44 17.76
CA ALA A 26 -4.42 2.89 18.89
C ALA A 26 -4.26 1.35 18.82
N ALA A 27 -5.14 0.66 18.09
CA ALA A 27 -5.12 -0.80 17.94
C ALA A 27 -4.39 -1.28 16.66
N GLY A 28 -3.94 -0.36 15.80
CA GLY A 28 -3.34 -0.71 14.51
C GLY A 28 -3.72 0.30 13.44
N LEU A 29 -4.25 -0.17 12.32
CA LEU A 29 -4.69 0.68 11.21
C LEU A 29 -5.97 0.14 10.59
N VAL A 30 -6.81 1.05 10.13
CA VAL A 30 -8.11 0.76 9.53
C VAL A 30 -8.07 1.19 8.07
N LEU A 31 -8.41 0.28 7.16
CA LEU A 31 -8.58 0.59 5.74
C LEU A 31 -9.88 1.38 5.56
N ILE A 32 -9.82 2.48 4.81
CA ILE A 32 -10.97 3.34 4.53
C ILE A 32 -11.42 3.18 3.09
N ALA A 33 -10.48 3.14 2.14
CA ALA A 33 -10.73 2.87 0.73
C ALA A 33 -9.47 2.26 0.09
N ALA A 34 -9.64 1.51 -1.00
CA ALA A 34 -8.55 1.03 -1.84
C ALA A 34 -8.90 1.34 -3.29
N ILE A 35 -8.25 2.35 -3.86
CA ILE A 35 -8.59 2.88 -5.18
C ILE A 35 -7.66 2.27 -6.23
N ASP A 36 -8.21 1.62 -7.23
CA ASP A 36 -7.43 1.03 -8.33
C ASP A 36 -7.10 2.04 -9.45
N GLU A 37 -6.48 1.55 -10.53
CA GLU A 37 -6.14 2.39 -11.69
C GLU A 37 -7.36 2.97 -12.43
N CYS A 38 -8.55 2.38 -12.21
CA CYS A 38 -9.82 2.81 -12.78
C CYS A 38 -10.53 3.86 -11.90
N ASP A 39 -9.89 4.30 -10.82
CA ASP A 39 -10.49 5.13 -9.76
C ASP A 39 -11.68 4.44 -9.05
N GLU A 40 -11.74 3.10 -9.06
CA GLU A 40 -12.77 2.33 -8.37
C GLU A 40 -12.32 1.89 -6.98
N ASP A 41 -13.22 1.99 -5.99
CA ASP A 41 -12.96 1.48 -4.64
C ASP A 41 -13.17 -0.03 -4.63
N ILE A 42 -12.07 -0.78 -4.64
CA ILE A 42 -12.04 -2.23 -4.63
C ILE A 42 -12.09 -2.81 -3.21
N LEU A 43 -11.95 -1.99 -2.17
CA LEU A 43 -11.98 -2.42 -0.77
C LEU A 43 -13.19 -3.31 -0.41
N PRO A 44 -14.44 -3.05 -0.85
CA PRO A 44 -15.57 -3.92 -0.54
C PRO A 44 -15.49 -5.30 -1.22
N ASP A 45 -14.70 -5.44 -2.28
CA ASP A 45 -14.54 -6.69 -3.03
C ASP A 45 -13.36 -7.54 -2.51
N LEU A 46 -12.50 -6.97 -1.66
CA LEU A 46 -11.37 -7.67 -1.08
C LEU A 46 -11.78 -8.69 -0.02
N VAL A 47 -11.15 -9.86 -0.07
CA VAL A 47 -11.28 -10.85 1.00
C VAL A 47 -10.37 -10.51 2.19
N ASP A 48 -10.63 -11.11 3.35
CA ASP A 48 -9.89 -10.84 4.58
C ASP A 48 -8.37 -10.99 4.42
N ALA A 49 -7.91 -12.00 3.67
CA ALA A 49 -6.48 -12.22 3.40
C ALA A 49 -5.85 -11.05 2.63
N GLN A 50 -6.54 -10.55 1.61
CA GLN A 50 -6.08 -9.40 0.81
C GLN A 50 -6.08 -8.11 1.63
N CYS A 51 -7.09 -7.93 2.48
CA CYS A 51 -7.11 -6.81 3.42
C CYS A 51 -5.95 -6.88 4.42
N ASP A 52 -5.59 -8.08 4.89
CA ASP A 52 -4.47 -8.27 5.80
C ASP A 52 -3.12 -8.03 5.12
N ASP A 53 -2.98 -8.36 3.85
CA ASP A 53 -1.79 -8.04 3.05
C ASP A 53 -1.59 -6.51 2.95
N LEU A 54 -2.65 -5.77 2.59
CA LEU A 54 -2.64 -4.29 2.57
C LEU A 54 -2.28 -3.71 3.94
N ARG A 55 -2.84 -4.27 5.02
CA ARG A 55 -2.51 -3.83 6.39
C ARG A 55 -1.05 -4.09 6.75
N CYS A 56 -0.50 -5.23 6.36
CA CYS A 56 0.90 -5.56 6.61
C CYS A 56 1.82 -4.59 5.88
N GLU A 57 1.55 -4.29 4.61
CA GLU A 57 2.31 -3.34 3.82
C GLU A 57 2.27 -1.93 4.43
N LEU A 58 1.08 -1.43 4.75
CA LEU A 58 0.89 -0.15 5.42
C LEU A 58 1.59 -0.07 6.78
N ALA A 59 1.54 -1.14 7.56
CA ALA A 59 2.20 -1.22 8.86
C ALA A 59 3.73 -1.21 8.73
N MET A 60 4.29 -1.75 7.64
CA MET A 60 5.71 -1.65 7.33
C MET A 60 6.06 -0.23 6.88
N ALA A 61 5.32 0.33 5.93
CA ALA A 61 5.52 1.69 5.44
C ALA A 61 5.45 2.74 6.57
N CYS A 62 4.46 2.65 7.45
CA CYS A 62 4.28 3.57 8.57
C CYS A 62 5.44 3.50 9.58
N ARG A 63 6.05 2.33 9.77
CA ARG A 63 7.24 2.20 10.63
C ARG A 63 8.44 2.88 10.00
N THR A 64 8.61 2.77 8.68
CA THR A 64 9.70 3.42 7.94
C THR A 64 9.59 4.94 7.98
N THR A 65 8.38 5.51 7.96
CA THR A 65 8.18 6.97 8.04
C THR A 65 8.50 7.58 9.40
N ASN A 66 8.51 6.80 10.49
CA ASN A 66 8.90 7.26 11.82
C ASN A 66 10.42 7.23 12.07
N GLY A 67 11.21 6.80 11.08
CA GLY A 67 12.67 6.78 11.10
C GLY A 67 13.26 7.28 9.78
N SER A 68 13.23 8.59 9.56
CA SER A 68 14.05 9.32 8.59
C SER A 68 13.94 8.90 7.10
N GLY A 69 13.37 9.79 6.29
CA GLY A 69 13.87 10.08 4.95
C GLY A 69 13.56 9.05 3.86
N GLN A 70 12.71 9.46 2.93
CA GLN A 70 12.90 9.32 1.47
C GLN A 70 13.80 8.14 1.02
N LEU A 71 13.17 7.10 0.45
CA LEU A 71 13.83 6.30 -0.57
C LEU A 71 13.46 6.88 -1.93
N PRO A 72 14.39 7.50 -2.68
CA PRO A 72 14.26 7.64 -4.11
C PRO A 72 15.16 6.60 -4.80
N GLY A 73 14.57 5.86 -5.73
CA GLY A 73 15.29 5.40 -6.91
C GLY A 73 16.02 4.07 -6.78
N THR A 74 15.30 3.00 -7.08
CA THR A 74 15.86 1.94 -7.90
C THR A 74 16.27 2.53 -9.25
N THR A 75 17.54 2.87 -9.42
CA THR A 75 18.16 2.86 -10.76
C THR A 75 19.42 2.03 -10.69
N ALA A 76 19.23 0.72 -10.86
CA ALA A 76 20.27 -0.13 -11.40
C ALA A 76 20.49 0.29 -12.87
N THR A 77 21.66 0.83 -13.18
CA THR A 77 22.17 0.89 -14.56
C THR A 77 23.59 0.35 -14.54
N PRO A 78 23.91 -0.76 -15.22
CA PRO A 78 25.25 -1.31 -15.28
C PRO A 78 26.09 -0.65 -16.39
N ALA A 79 27.40 -0.59 -16.12
CA ALA A 79 28.55 -0.60 -17.03
C ALA A 79 28.62 0.36 -18.24
N GLY A 80 29.68 1.17 -18.25
CA GLY A 80 30.28 1.82 -19.42
C GLY A 80 31.67 2.32 -19.08
#